data_AF-A0A8J6THD2-F1
#
_entry.id   AF-A0A8J6THD2-F1
#
_cell.length_a   1.000
_cell.length_b   1.000
_cell.length_c   1.000
_cell.angle_alpha   90.00
_cell.angle_beta   90.00
_cell.angle_gamma   90.00
#
_symmetry.space_group_name_H-M   'P 1'
#
loop_
_entity.id
_entity.type
_entity.pdbx_description
1 polymer ?
#
loop_
_entity_poly.entity_id
_entity_poly.type
_entity_poly.pdbx_seq_one_letter_code
_entity_poly.pdbx_strand_id
1 'polypeptide(L)' 'MIKKMQPEPPHIVMTWSDIDRLINYLIPKFDREFTAMVMVTRGGIIPGGMLAEAMNITHVLTAAVDFPAQ' A
#
# COMPACT_ATOMS: atom_id res chain seq x y z
N MET A 1 15.83 38.48 -2.72
CA MET A 1 15.88 37.04 -2.35
C MET A 1 14.98 36.27 -3.29
N ILE A 2 15.53 35.36 -4.11
CA ILE A 2 14.76 34.56 -5.07
C ILE A 2 14.45 33.23 -4.38
N LYS A 3 13.17 32.93 -4.14
CA LYS A 3 12.72 31.66 -3.58
C LYS A 3 13.00 30.58 -4.65
N LYS A 4 13.96 29.68 -4.41
CA LYS A 4 14.17 28.51 -5.28
C LYS A 4 12.87 27.70 -5.27
N MET A 5 12.17 27.65 -6.40
CA MET A 5 11.03 26.77 -6.61
C MET A 5 11.61 25.37 -6.81
N GLN A 6 11.47 24.50 -5.80
CA GLN A 6 11.78 23.08 -6.00
C GLN A 6 10.78 22.53 -7.03
N PRO A 7 11.23 21.70 -7.99
CA PRO A 7 10.30 21.08 -8.92
C PRO A 7 9.32 20.21 -8.13
N GLU A 8 8.03 20.36 -8.41
CA GLU A 8 6.99 19.47 -7.90
C GLU A 8 7.36 18.03 -8.28
N PRO A 9 7.28 17.06 -7.34
CA PRO A 9 7.53 15.67 -7.67
C PRO A 9 6.59 15.23 -8.80
N PRO A 10 7.06 14.38 -9.72
CA PRO A 10 6.24 13.96 -10.85
C PRO A 10 4.98 13.24 -10.35
N HIS A 11 3.82 13.63 -10.89
CA HIS A 11 2.58 12.90 -10.67
C HIS A 11 2.64 11.55 -11.39
N ILE A 12 2.52 10.46 -10.64
CA ILE A 12 2.45 9.11 -11.20
C ILE A 12 0.98 8.70 -11.29
N VAL A 13 0.51 8.46 -12.52
CA VAL A 13 -0.81 7.87 -12.78
C VAL A 13 -0.61 6.37 -12.94
N MET A 14 -1.31 5.56 -12.15
CA MET A 14 -1.31 4.11 -12.24
C MET A 14 -2.68 3.60 -12.68
N THR A 15 -2.69 2.63 -13.58
CA THR A 15 -3.89 1.88 -13.96
C THR A 15 -4.19 0.78 -12.93
N TRP A 16 -5.39 0.21 -12.98
CA TRP A 16 -5.72 -0.97 -12.18
C TRP A 16 -4.82 -2.17 -12.46
N SER A 17 -4.39 -2.34 -13.71
CA SER A 17 -3.44 -3.40 -14.10
C SER A 17 -2.05 -3.18 -13.49
N ASP A 18 -1.63 -1.93 -13.28
CA ASP A 18 -0.38 -1.64 -12.59
C ASP A 18 -0.45 -2.06 -11.12
N ILE A 19 -1.58 -1.82 -10.47
CA ILE A 19 -1.81 -2.27 -9.08
C ILE A 19 -1.83 -3.80 -9.00
N ASP A 20 -2.55 -4.47 -9.89
CA ASP A 20 -2.59 -5.94 -9.94
C ASP A 20 -1.18 -6.54 -10.12
N ARG A 21 -0.38 -5.98 -11.02
CA ARG A 21 1.02 -6.39 -11.21
C ARG A 21 1.87 -6.21 -9.95
N LEU A 22 1.68 -5.11 -9.21
CA LEU A 22 2.37 -4.89 -7.95
C LEU A 22 1.98 -5.92 -6.89
N ILE A 23 0.70 -6.25 -6.76
CA ILE A 23 0.21 -7.27 -5.82
C ILE A 23 0.78 -8.65 -6.20
N ASN A 24 0.72 -9.03 -7.47
CA ASN A 24 1.30 -10.29 -7.98
C ASN A 24 2.82 -10.37 -7.77
N TYR A 25 3.53 -9.24 -7.81
CA TYR A 25 4.95 -9.18 -7.48
C TYR A 25 5.21 -9.35 -5.97
N LEU A 26 4.28 -8.93 -5.12
CA LEU A 26 4.42 -9.00 -3.67
C LEU A 26 4.09 -10.38 -3.10
N ILE A 27 3.04 -11.06 -3.59
CA ILE A 27 2.56 -12.34 -3.05
C ILE A 27 3.69 -13.37 -2.84
N PRO A 28 4.59 -13.63 -3.80
CA PRO A 28 5.64 -14.66 -3.63
C PRO A 28 6.68 -14.33 -2.56
N LYS A 29 6.74 -13.08 -2.09
CA LYS A 29 7.68 -12.65 -1.03
C LYS A 29 7.19 -12.98 0.37
N PHE A 30 5.92 -13.35 0.53
CA PHE A 30 5.37 -13.81 1.79
C PHE A 30 5.67 -15.30 1.94
N ASP A 31 6.73 -15.60 2.70
CA ASP A 31 7.29 -16.95 2.87
C ASP A 31 6.57 -17.80 3.94
N ARG A 32 5.46 -17.30 4.47
CA ARG A 32 4.72 -17.89 5.58
C ARG A 32 3.24 -17.53 5.51
N GLU A 33 2.44 -18.30 6.23
CA GLU A 33 1.02 -18.01 6.40
C GLU A 33 0.79 -16.89 7.41
N PHE A 34 -0.18 -16.03 7.13
CA PHE A 34 -0.64 -14.96 8.01
C PHE A 34 -2.10 -15.19 8.35
N THR A 35 -2.44 -15.06 9.63
CA THR A 35 -3.80 -15.26 10.11
C THR A 35 -4.62 -13.97 10.10
N ALA A 36 -3.97 -12.80 10.13
CA ALA A 36 -4.60 -11.50 10.15
C ALA A 36 -3.76 -10.43 9.45
N MET A 37 -4.41 -9.36 8.99
CA MET A 37 -3.79 -8.19 8.35
C MET A 37 -4.25 -6.89 9.03
N VAL A 38 -3.33 -5.98 9.31
CA VAL A 38 -3.65 -4.61 9.76
C VAL A 38 -3.31 -3.63 8.64
N MET A 39 -4.33 -2.98 8.08
CA MET A 39 -4.17 -1.99 7.02
C MET A 39 -4.07 -0.58 7.59
N VAL A 40 -3.03 0.16 7.19
CA VAL A 40 -2.88 1.58 7.52
C VAL A 40 -3.75 2.42 6.60
N THR A 41 -4.64 3.20 7.18
CA THR A 41 -5.56 4.06 6.44
C THR A 41 -4.91 5.37 5.98
N ARG A 42 -5.35 5.97 4.87
CA ARG A 42 -6.34 5.46 3.89
C ARG A 42 -5.71 4.65 2.75
N GLY A 43 -4.41 4.84 2.51
CA GLY A 43 -3.71 4.29 1.34
C GLY A 43 -3.65 2.75 1.32
N GLY A 44 -3.74 2.09 2.48
CA GLY A 44 -3.69 0.64 2.58
C GLY A 44 -5.00 -0.08 2.25
N ILE A 45 -6.13 0.60 2.12
CA ILE A 45 -7.45 -0.05 1.98
C ILE A 45 -7.54 -0.88 0.70
N ILE A 46 -7.21 -0.27 -0.44
CA ILE A 46 -7.31 -0.93 -1.76
C ILE A 46 -6.25 -2.02 -1.94
N PRO A 47 -4.93 -1.72 -1.84
CA PRO A 47 -3.91 -2.76 -2.01
C PRO A 47 -3.96 -3.83 -0.91
N GLY A 48 -4.31 -3.45 0.33
CA GLY A 48 -4.47 -4.40 1.43
C GLY A 48 -5.64 -5.35 1.22
N GLY A 49 -6.78 -4.86 0.71
CA GLY A 49 -7.92 -5.73 0.35
C GLY A 49 -7.56 -6.72 -0.76
N MET A 50 -6.88 -6.26 -1.82
CA MET A 50 -6.42 -7.14 -2.90
C MET A 50 -5.45 -8.21 -2.39
N LEU A 51 -4.53 -7.82 -1.51
CA LEU A 51 -3.57 -8.74 -0.92
C LEU A 51 -4.22 -9.74 0.04
N ALA A 52 -5.17 -9.27 0.86
CA ALA A 52 -5.92 -10.11 1.78
C ALA A 52 -6.72 -11.18 1.04
N GLU A 53 -7.37 -10.82 -0.07
CA GLU A 53 -8.05 -11.77 -0.95
C GLU A 53 -7.07 -12.79 -1.54
N ALA A 54 -5.99 -12.33 -2.16
CA ALA A 54 -5.04 -13.22 -2.82
C ALA A 54 -4.30 -14.17 -1.86
N MET A 55 -4.16 -13.78 -0.58
CA MET A 55 -3.55 -14.58 0.48
C MET A 55 -4.58 -15.32 1.35
N ASN A 56 -5.87 -15.22 1.05
CA ASN A 56 -6.97 -15.81 1.83
C ASN A 56 -6.97 -15.41 3.31
N ILE A 57 -6.65 -14.14 3.60
CA ILE A 57 -6.65 -13.57 4.95
C ILE A 57 -8.02 -12.95 5.24
N THR A 58 -8.77 -13.57 6.14
CA THR A 58 -10.14 -13.14 6.49
C THR A 58 -10.20 -12.16 7.66
N HIS A 59 -9.20 -12.19 8.55
CA HIS A 59 -9.15 -11.31 9.72
C HIS A 59 -8.43 -10.02 9.35
N VAL A 60 -9.18 -9.01 8.91
CA VAL A 60 -8.64 -7.74 8.45
C VAL A 60 -9.04 -6.61 9.39
N LEU A 61 -8.06 -5.84 9.84
CA LEU A 61 -8.21 -4.68 10.73
C LEU A 61 -7.75 -3.41 10.01
N THR A 62 -8.24 -2.25 10.45
CA THR A 62 -7.77 -0.95 9.97
C THR A 62 -7.22 -0.13 11.13
N ALA A 63 -6.14 0.60 10.88
CA ALA A 63 -5.55 1.51 11.85
C ALA A 63 -5.29 2.87 11.20
N ALA A 64 -5.60 3.93 11.94
CA ALA A 64 -5.03 5.25 11.68
C ALA A 64 -3.67 5.30 12.39
N VAL A 65 -2.62 5.70 11.67
CA VAL A 65 -1.26 5.76 12.21
C VAL A 65 -0.75 7.19 12.05
N ASP A 66 -0.29 7.77 13.16
CA ASP A 66 0.50 8.99 13.17
C ASP A 66 1.98 8.61 13.09
N PHE A 67 2.62 8.90 11.97
CA PHE A 67 4.04 8.61 11.78
C PHE A 67 4.86 9.80 12.31
N PRO A 68 5.84 9.58 13.20
CA PRO A 68 6.68 10.67 13.69
C PRO A 68 7.37 11.36 12.51
N ALA A 69 7.27 12.68 12.44
CA ALA A 69 7.97 13.47 11.43
C ALA A 69 9.48 13.26 11.57
N GLN A 70 10.13 12.76 10.52
CA GLN A 70 11.59 12.78 10.38
C GLN A 70 12.06 14.14 9.88
#